data_AF-A0A1C5C018-F1
#
_entry.id   AF-A0A1C5C018-F1
#
_cell.length_a   1.000
_cell.length_b   1.000
_cell.length_c   1.000
_cell.angle_alpha   90.00
_cell.angle_beta   90.00
_cell.angle_gamma   90.00
#
_symmetry.space_group_name_H-M   'P 1'
#
loop_
_entity.id
_entity.type
_entity.pdbx_description
1 polymer ?
#
loop_
_entity_poly.entity_id
_entity_poly.type
_entity_poly.pdbx_seq_one_letter_code
_entity_poly.pdbx_strand_id
1 'polypeptide(L)'
;AAAAPARDGGPRATLGVEAVDYGSPGALVVGVHTPGPGYRAGLARGDVLLQFGGARVDTAADLARAVARARPGSEVLLTVRHSGGGFQQLTVVPGVVT
;
A
#
# COMPACT_ATOMS: atom_id res chain seq x y z
N ALA A 1 7.57 -11.45 -21.42
CA ALA A 1 8.61 -11.49 -20.38
C ALA A 1 8.67 -10.11 -19.73
N ALA A 2 8.34 -9.98 -18.45
CA ALA A 2 8.98 -9.05 -17.51
C ALA A 2 8.26 -9.11 -16.15
N ALA A 3 9.04 -9.54 -15.15
CA ALA A 3 8.86 -9.31 -13.71
C ALA A 3 7.60 -9.91 -13.05
N ALA A 4 7.70 -11.19 -12.70
CA ALA A 4 7.25 -11.62 -11.39
C ALA A 4 8.43 -11.47 -10.40
N PRO A 5 8.40 -10.51 -9.47
CA PRO A 5 9.14 -10.60 -8.22
C PRO A 5 8.14 -10.43 -7.06
N ALA A 6 8.04 -11.26 -6.04
CA ALA A 6 9.09 -11.91 -5.31
C ALA A 6 8.45 -13.11 -4.59
N ARG A 7 8.99 -14.30 -4.84
CA ARG A 7 8.83 -15.43 -3.94
C ARG A 7 10.03 -15.40 -3.01
N ASP A 8 9.94 -14.71 -1.88
CA ASP A 8 11.00 -14.76 -0.87
C ASP A 8 10.55 -14.39 0.56
N GLY A 9 10.53 -15.42 1.41
CA GLY A 9 11.16 -15.40 2.73
C GLY A 9 10.47 -14.66 3.90
N GLY A 10 9.68 -15.41 4.68
CA GLY A 10 9.25 -15.07 6.04
C GLY A 10 7.89 -14.35 6.17
N PRO A 11 7.24 -14.36 7.36
CA PRO A 11 5.98 -13.66 7.59
C PRO A 11 6.21 -12.14 7.52
N ARG A 12 6.07 -11.58 6.31
CA ARG A 12 6.15 -10.14 6.06
C ARG A 12 4.76 -9.55 6.11
N ALA A 13 4.63 -8.38 6.72
CA ALA A 13 3.40 -7.62 6.66
C ALA A 13 3.05 -7.33 5.19
N THR A 14 1.82 -7.66 4.78
CA THR A 14 1.33 -7.39 3.43
C THR A 14 0.13 -6.45 3.52
N LEU A 15 0.03 -5.55 2.54
CA LEU A 15 -1.21 -4.81 2.30
C LEU A 15 -2.10 -5.48 1.25
N GLY A 16 -1.55 -6.38 0.42
CA GLY A 16 -2.31 -6.96 -0.69
C GLY A 16 -2.75 -5.88 -1.68
N VAL A 17 -1.85 -4.96 -2.02
CA VAL A 17 -2.09 -3.92 -3.03
C VAL A 17 -0.95 -3.92 -4.02
N GLU A 18 -1.29 -3.64 -5.27
CA GLU A 18 -0.34 -3.40 -6.35
C GLU A 18 -0.28 -1.89 -6.57
N ALA A 19 0.91 -1.33 -6.42
CA ALA A 19 1.14 0.09 -6.64
C ALA A 19 2.29 0.29 -7.63
N VAL A 20 2.19 1.36 -8.41
CA VAL A 20 3.21 1.80 -9.37
C VAL A 20 3.56 3.25 -9.09
N ASP A 21 4.72 3.68 -9.59
CA ASP A 21 5.15 5.07 -9.47
C ASP A 21 4.18 5.98 -10.25
N TYR A 22 3.63 7.00 -9.58
CA TYR A 22 2.68 7.93 -10.21
C TYR A 22 3.37 8.95 -11.14
N GLY A 23 4.71 9.02 -11.13
CA GLY A 23 5.48 10.05 -11.86
C GLY A 23 5.50 11.42 -11.18
N SER A 24 4.83 11.53 -10.03
CA SER A 24 4.85 12.63 -9.07
C SER A 24 4.91 12.01 -7.67
N PRO A 25 5.24 12.76 -6.59
CA PRO A 25 5.33 12.18 -5.25
C PRO A 25 4.04 11.43 -4.91
N GLY A 26 4.15 10.11 -4.83
CA GLY A 26 3.03 9.22 -4.54
C GLY A 26 3.13 7.86 -5.25
N ALA A 27 2.53 6.86 -4.63
CA ALA A 27 2.37 5.52 -5.18
C ALA A 27 0.92 5.35 -5.68
N LEU A 28 0.73 5.20 -6.99
CA LEU A 28 -0.58 4.93 -7.58
C LEU A 28 -0.97 3.48 -7.37
N VAL A 29 -2.08 3.25 -6.68
CA VAL A 29 -2.68 1.92 -6.52
C VAL A 29 -3.34 1.53 -7.83
N VAL A 30 -2.82 0.49 -8.47
CA VAL A 30 -3.33 -0.06 -9.74
C VAL A 30 -4.13 -1.33 -9.54
N GLY A 31 -3.99 -1.97 -8.38
CA GLY A 31 -4.68 -3.20 -8.03
C GLY A 31 -4.81 -3.37 -6.52
N VAL A 32 -5.89 -4.00 -6.08
CA VAL A 32 -6.13 -4.34 -4.69
C VAL A 32 -6.58 -5.80 -4.64
N HIS A 33 -5.89 -6.63 -3.86
CA HIS A 33 -6.23 -8.03 -3.68
C HIS A 33 -7.43 -8.19 -2.75
N THR A 34 -8.38 -9.01 -3.18
CA THR A 34 -9.59 -9.40 -2.44
C THR A 34 -9.62 -10.93 -2.26
N PRO A 35 -9.74 -11.45 -1.02
CA PRO A 35 -9.72 -10.73 0.25
C PRO A 35 -8.29 -10.31 0.65
N GLY A 36 -8.13 -9.09 1.17
CA GLY A 36 -6.84 -8.57 1.62
C GLY A 36 -6.96 -7.40 2.60
N PRO A 37 -5.90 -7.10 3.36
CA PRO A 37 -5.90 -6.01 4.34
C PRO A 37 -6.10 -4.62 3.72
N GLY A 38 -5.55 -4.37 2.52
CA GLY A 38 -5.79 -3.14 1.77
C GLY A 38 -7.24 -2.97 1.34
N TYR A 39 -7.89 -4.04 0.90
CA TYR A 39 -9.33 -4.02 0.60
C TYR A 39 -10.18 -3.75 1.85
N ARG A 40 -9.84 -4.39 2.98
CA ARG A 40 -10.51 -4.16 4.27
C ARG A 40 -10.38 -2.72 4.75
N ALA A 41 -9.26 -2.06 4.43
CA ALA A 41 -9.04 -0.64 4.71
C ALA A 41 -9.81 0.30 3.78
N GLY A 42 -10.42 -0.21 2.71
CA GLY A 42 -11.12 0.60 1.72
C GLY A 42 -10.22 1.21 0.64
N LEU A 43 -9.00 0.69 0.47
CA LEU A 43 -8.17 1.09 -0.68
C LEU A 43 -8.82 0.64 -1.98
N ALA A 44 -8.79 1.51 -2.98
CA ALA A 44 -9.29 1.24 -4.30
C ALA A 44 -8.22 1.50 -5.37
N ARG A 45 -8.41 0.87 -6.52
CA ARG A 45 -7.63 1.19 -7.71
C ARG A 45 -7.89 2.64 -8.12
N GLY A 46 -6.82 3.37 -8.43
CA GLY A 46 -6.85 4.78 -8.78
C GLY A 46 -6.49 5.71 -7.62
N ASP A 47 -6.29 5.16 -6.42
CA ASP A 47 -5.85 5.93 -5.27
C ASP A 47 -4.34 6.18 -5.32
N VAL A 48 -3.93 7.41 -5.04
CA VAL A 48 -2.50 7.75 -4.93
C VAL A 48 -2.14 7.80 -3.45
N LEU A 49 -1.35 6.85 -2.97
CA LEU A 49 -0.78 6.89 -1.64
C LEU A 49 0.30 7.96 -1.55
N LEU A 50 0.20 8.83 -0.55
CA LEU A 50 1.17 9.90 -0.30
C LEU A 50 1.91 9.69 1.03
N GLN A 51 1.28 8.99 1.98
CA GLN A 51 1.86 8.72 3.29
C GLN A 51 1.39 7.37 3.83
N PHE A 52 2.28 6.70 4.55
CA PHE A 52 2.03 5.44 5.25
C PHE A 52 2.46 5.57 6.72
N GLY A 53 1.48 5.69 7.62
CA GLY A 53 1.62 5.92 9.06
C GLY A 53 2.23 7.27 9.38
N GLY A 54 3.55 7.35 9.21
CA GLY A 54 4.37 8.56 9.34
C GLY A 54 5.51 8.63 8.33
N ALA A 55 5.61 7.65 7.42
CA ALA A 55 6.57 7.65 6.32
C ALA A 55 5.94 8.30 5.09
N ARG A 56 6.64 9.27 4.50
CA ARG A 56 6.24 9.90 3.25
C ARG A 56 6.53 8.93 2.10
N VAL A 57 5.50 8.65 1.32
CA VAL A 57 5.56 7.71 0.19
C VAL A 57 5.63 8.52 -1.09
N ASP A 58 6.82 8.67 -1.64
CA ASP A 58 7.00 9.37 -2.91
C ASP A 58 7.04 8.39 -4.11
N THR A 59 7.33 7.11 -3.87
CA THR A 59 7.45 6.04 -4.89
C THR A 59 6.81 4.74 -4.44
N ALA A 60 6.46 3.86 -5.37
CA ALA A 60 5.94 2.53 -5.06
C ALA A 60 6.96 1.68 -4.27
N ALA A 61 8.25 1.87 -4.53
CA ALA A 61 9.32 1.23 -3.77
C ALA A 61 9.36 1.71 -2.30
N ASP A 62 9.11 2.99 -2.05
CA ASP A 62 9.03 3.51 -0.67
C ASP A 62 7.84 2.91 0.07
N LEU A 63 6.68 2.82 -0.59
CA LEU A 63 5.51 2.15 -0.03
C LEU A 63 5.84 0.72 0.39
N ALA A 64 6.43 -0.07 -0.51
CA ALA A 64 6.77 -1.46 -0.23
C ALA A 64 7.72 -1.56 0.99
N ARG A 65 8.69 -0.65 1.12
CA ARG A 65 9.59 -0.59 2.27
C ARG A 65 8.88 -0.15 3.55
N ALA A 66 7.97 0.81 3.49
CA ALA A 66 7.19 1.28 4.63
C ALA A 66 6.27 0.17 5.16
N VAL A 67 5.62 -0.57 4.26
CA VAL A 67 4.80 -1.74 4.58
C VAL A 67 5.63 -2.86 5.18
N ALA A 68 6.80 -3.16 4.61
CA ALA A 68 7.69 -4.19 5.16
C ALA A 68 8.21 -3.83 6.56
N ARG A 69 8.32 -2.54 6.89
CA ARG A 69 8.66 -2.04 8.23
C ARG A 69 7.46 -1.97 9.17
N ALA A 70 6.24 -2.02 8.63
CA ALA A 70 5.02 -1.96 9.42
C ALA A 70 4.84 -3.25 10.24
N ARG A 71 4.30 -3.12 11.45
CA ARG A 71 3.96 -4.29 12.26
C ARG A 71 2.66 -4.89 11.74
N PRO A 72 2.64 -6.19 11.37
CA PRO A 72 1.39 -6.84 11.04
C PRO A 72 0.47 -6.87 12.27
N GLY A 73 -0.82 -6.63 12.06
CA GLY A 73 -1.81 -6.52 13.12
C GLY A 73 -1.89 -5.15 13.81
N SER A 74 -0.99 -4.20 13.50
CA SER A 74 -1.11 -2.82 13.98
C SER A 74 -1.86 -1.94 12.98
N GLU A 75 -2.75 -1.10 13.48
CA GLU A 75 -3.40 -0.08 12.69
C GLU A 75 -2.38 0.97 12.23
N VAL A 76 -2.33 1.20 10.91
CA VAL A 76 -1.47 2.19 10.29
C VAL A 76 -2.32 3.15 9.47
N LEU A 77 -2.09 4.44 9.68
CA LEU A 77 -2.81 5.51 9.00
C LEU A 77 -2.20 5.81 7.62
N LEU A 78 -2.93 5.50 6.56
CA LEU A 78 -2.59 5.85 5.19
C LEU A 78 -3.16 7.22 4.86
N THR A 79 -2.40 8.05 4.14
CA THR A 79 -2.97 9.22 3.46
C THR A 79 -2.98 8.92 1.97
N VAL A 80 -4.18 8.84 1.41
CA VAL A 80 -4.40 8.62 -0.02
C VAL A 80 -5.06 9.83 -0.65
N ARG A 81 -4.85 10.00 -1.94
CA ARG A 81 -5.56 10.97 -2.76
C ARG A 81 -6.39 10.20 -3.76
N HIS A 82 -7.70 10.33 -3.65
CA HIS A 82 -8.62 9.75 -4.63
C HIS A 82 -8.49 10.47 -5.97
N SER A 83 -8.83 9.78 -7.06
CA SER A 83 -8.84 10.36 -8.41
C SER A 83 -9.73 11.61 -8.53
N GLY A 84 -10.72 11.80 -7.65
CA GLY A 84 -11.54 13.01 -7.57
C GLY A 84 -10.84 14.24 -6.97
N GLY A 85 -9.57 14.11 -6.58
CA GLY A 85 -8.74 15.20 -6.05
C GLY A 85 -8.78 15.35 -4.52
N GLY A 86 -9.70 14.68 -3.83
CA GLY A 86 -9.80 14.68 -2.37
C GLY A 86 -8.71 13.83 -1.70
N PHE A 87 -8.17 14.33 -0.59
CA PHE A 87 -7.31 13.55 0.31
C PHE A 87 -8.19 12.81 1.31
N GLN A 88 -7.93 11.52 1.48
CA GLN A 88 -8.62 10.67 2.43
C GLN A 88 -7.59 9.94 3.28
N GLN A 89 -7.82 9.89 4.58
CA GLN A 89 -7.04 9.06 5.47
C GLN A 89 -7.75 7.73 5.68
N LEU A 90 -7.04 6.64 5.44
CA LEU A 90 -7.54 5.28 5.60
C LEU A 90 -6.72 4.57 6.65
N THR A 91 -7.37 3.89 7.58
CA THR A 91 -6.65 3.03 8.53
C THR A 91 -6.57 1.63 7.95
N VAL A 92 -5.36 1.12 7.76
CA VAL A 92 -5.13 -0.26 7.36
C VAL A 92 -4.48 -1.04 8.47
N VAL A 93 -4.88 -2.30 8.60
CA VAL A 93 -4.19 -3.28 9.46
C VAL A 93 -3.42 -4.21 8.53
N PRO A 94 -2.09 -4.07 8.41
CA PRO A 94 -1.29 -4.99 7.60
C PRO A 94 -1.48 -6.42 8.11
N GLY A 95 -1.82 -7.33 7.20
CA GLY A 95 -2.00 -8.73 7.52
C GLY A 95 -0.69 -9.50 7.42
N VAL A 96 -0.67 -10.70 8.00
CA VAL A 96 0.34 -11.72 7.66
C VAL A 96 -0.31 -12.65 6.64
N VAL A 97 0.28 -12.79 5.46
CA VAL A 97 -0.05 -13.92 4.58
C VAL A 97 0.78 -15.08 5.07
N THR A 98 0.13 -16.06 5.69
CA THR A 98 0.67 -17.39 5.99
C THR A 98 0.33 -18.36 4.88
#